data_AF-A0A7J6IHC0-F1
#
_entry.id   AF-A0A7J6IHC0-F1
#
_cell.length_a   1.000
_cell.length_b   1.000
_cell.length_c   1.000
_cell.angle_alpha   90.00
_cell.angle_beta   90.00
_cell.angle_gamma   90.00
#
_symmetry.space_group_name_H-M   'P 1'
#
loop_
_entity.id
_entity.type
_entity.pdbx_description
1 polymer ?
#
loop_
_entity_poly.entity_id
_entity_poly.type
_entity_poly.pdbx_seq_one_letter_code
_entity_poly.pdbx_strand_id
1 'polypeptide(L)'
;MGLNWMQVALGHHIQEPEPWLCSVTNNFPLAMAISMAKGLKEIDVLVGASETVLTNSPCTEKEAYRDTWYTLTGGNVPEGFKICPACYAAWVVPLKLDRFYETARGVDPTKRFVCSLHSSSPRWTQQIYRWSEAIETGVWSRYSNWVRTFADVPPCAGDGQIMNAKWYGWEDCTICADCWITFCKDAHPAAASLPMDYHKQLVPDARMCCMYSPRMRQKWVEACQAGDAGDLIALSRTRIQVYVQTVVEIRRLRQVHQMQLLQSQNAGTQSLSWANIERTRLLVGTDGYQHGNSTLGWHATSEGATSAAYMQEMNSLASQSWGTLIQIENLQNQWKMFE
;
A
#
# COMPACT_ATOMS: atom_id res chain seq x y z
N MET A 1 -22.62 16.06 -12.75
CA MET A 1 -21.95 17.37 -12.85
C MET A 1 -23.03 18.44 -12.87
N GLY A 2 -23.24 19.23 -11.80
CA GLY A 2 -24.37 20.16 -11.82
C GLY A 2 -24.64 21.02 -10.58
N LEU A 3 -23.64 21.39 -9.77
CA LEU A 3 -23.87 22.22 -8.57
C LEU A 3 -22.82 23.31 -8.32
N ASN A 4 -22.02 23.71 -9.33
CA ASN A 4 -20.90 24.65 -9.12
C ASN A 4 -21.06 26.03 -9.81
N TRP A 5 -22.14 26.30 -10.54
CA TRP A 5 -22.24 27.58 -11.27
C TRP A 5 -22.83 28.73 -10.42
N MET A 6 -23.68 28.43 -9.44
CA MET A 6 -24.23 29.47 -8.54
C MET A 6 -23.20 29.99 -7.53
N GLN A 7 -22.19 29.19 -7.15
CA GLN A 7 -21.13 29.61 -6.24
C GLN A 7 -20.13 30.58 -6.89
N VAL A 8 -19.86 30.42 -8.19
CA VAL A 8 -18.97 31.32 -8.95
C VAL A 8 -19.63 32.68 -9.21
N ALA A 9 -20.95 32.74 -9.37
CA ALA A 9 -21.68 33.97 -9.71
C ALA A 9 -21.80 34.98 -8.55
N LEU A 10 -21.64 34.55 -7.30
CA LEU A 10 -21.89 35.39 -6.12
C LEU A 10 -20.61 35.90 -5.43
N GLY A 11 -19.41 35.61 -5.96
CA GLY A 11 -18.14 36.13 -5.41
C GLY A 11 -17.80 35.68 -3.98
N HIS A 12 -18.61 34.79 -3.39
CA HIS A 12 -18.39 34.24 -2.07
C HIS A 12 -17.54 32.96 -2.20
N HIS A 13 -16.23 33.11 -2.03
CA HIS A 13 -15.40 31.98 -1.60
C HIS A 13 -15.77 31.66 -0.16
N ILE A 14 -16.77 30.80 0.04
CA ILE A 14 -16.92 30.12 1.32
C ILE A 14 -15.79 29.09 1.34
N GLN A 15 -14.63 29.50 1.84
CA GLN A 15 -13.68 28.54 2.37
C GLN A 15 -14.42 27.90 3.53
N GLU A 16 -14.92 26.67 3.35
CA GLU A 16 -15.48 25.92 4.47
C GLU A 16 -14.44 26.01 5.59
N PRO A 17 -14.77 26.58 6.77
CA PRO A 17 -13.82 26.59 7.86
C PRO A 17 -13.50 25.12 8.13
N GLU A 18 -12.24 24.72 7.91
CA GLU A 18 -11.79 23.41 8.35
C GLU A 18 -12.19 23.31 9.82
N PRO A 19 -13.05 22.34 10.19
CA PRO A 19 -13.43 22.21 11.58
C PRO A 19 -12.14 21.96 12.34
N TRP A 20 -11.75 22.92 13.18
CA TRP A 20 -10.68 22.77 14.17
C TRP A 20 -11.17 21.75 15.19
N LEU A 21 -11.14 20.49 14.79
CA LEU A 21 -11.37 19.38 15.68
C LEU A 21 -10.21 19.41 16.65
N CYS A 22 -10.50 19.65 17.93
CA CYS A 22 -9.61 19.35 19.05
C CYS A 22 -9.49 17.82 19.17
N SER A 23 -8.95 17.20 18.13
CA SER A 23 -8.90 15.76 17.92
C SER A 23 -7.47 15.33 18.14
N VAL A 24 -7.17 14.96 19.38
CA VAL A 24 -6.02 14.12 19.71
C VAL A 24 -5.96 12.91 18.76
N THR A 25 -7.12 12.40 18.35
CA THR A 25 -7.29 11.29 17.40
C THR A 25 -6.64 11.51 16.04
N ASN A 26 -6.56 12.76 15.55
CA ASN A 26 -5.90 13.10 14.27
C ASN A 26 -4.54 13.76 14.48
N ASN A 27 -4.10 13.93 15.74
CA ASN A 27 -2.80 14.49 16.10
C ASN A 27 -1.95 13.42 16.80
N PHE A 28 -1.34 12.56 15.99
CA PHE A 28 -0.56 11.42 16.46
C PHE A 28 0.55 11.79 17.49
N PRO A 29 1.33 12.89 17.33
CA PRO A 29 2.22 13.37 18.37
C PRO A 29 1.54 13.62 19.72
N LEU A 30 0.38 14.27 19.73
CA LEU A 30 -0.33 14.60 20.97
C LEU A 30 -0.88 13.34 21.66
N ALA A 31 -1.41 12.38 20.89
CA ALA A 31 -1.84 11.09 21.43
C ALA A 31 -0.68 10.35 22.13
N MET A 32 0.51 10.43 21.54
CA MET A 32 1.72 9.84 22.10
C MET A 32 2.20 10.56 23.34
N ALA A 33 2.18 11.90 23.36
CA ALA A 33 2.52 12.67 24.56
C ALA A 33 1.60 12.31 25.75
N ILE A 34 0.30 12.13 25.52
CA ILE A 34 -0.65 11.68 26.56
C ILE A 34 -0.28 10.26 27.05
N SER A 35 0.01 9.34 26.12
CA SER A 35 0.42 7.97 26.47
C SER A 35 1.71 7.97 27.31
N MET A 36 2.70 8.78 26.94
CA MET A 36 3.97 8.91 27.66
C MET A 36 3.78 9.54 29.05
N ALA A 37 3.02 10.63 29.14
CA ALA A 37 2.70 11.27 30.42
C ALA A 37 1.98 10.31 31.38
N LYS A 38 1.05 9.50 30.86
CA LYS A 38 0.37 8.45 31.65
C LYS A 38 1.33 7.36 32.10
N GLY A 39 2.21 6.88 31.22
CA GLY A 39 3.19 5.84 31.54
C GLY A 39 4.22 6.29 32.58
N LEU A 40 4.73 7.52 32.44
CA LEU A 40 5.72 8.11 33.33
C LEU A 40 5.11 8.70 34.62
N LYS A 41 3.79 8.93 34.64
CA LYS A 41 3.06 9.65 35.69
C LYS A 41 3.56 11.08 35.89
N GLU A 42 3.95 11.73 34.80
CA GLU A 42 4.48 13.09 34.77
C GLU A 42 3.65 13.93 33.78
N ILE A 43 2.86 14.88 34.29
CA ILE A 43 1.99 15.71 33.44
C ILE A 43 2.78 16.73 32.61
N ASP A 44 3.95 17.15 33.11
CA ASP A 44 4.81 18.13 32.44
C ASP A 44 5.30 17.63 31.07
N VAL A 45 5.39 16.30 30.90
CA VAL A 45 5.65 15.65 29.60
C VAL A 45 4.59 16.05 28.57
N LEU A 46 3.32 16.00 28.95
CA LEU A 46 2.22 16.39 28.07
C LEU A 46 2.24 17.89 27.79
N VAL A 47 2.44 18.70 28.82
CA VAL A 47 2.43 20.17 28.69
C VAL A 47 3.54 20.62 27.74
N GLY A 48 4.79 20.21 27.97
CA GLY A 48 5.92 20.61 27.12
C GLY A 48 5.81 20.09 25.68
N ALA A 49 5.33 18.86 25.49
CA ALA A 49 5.07 18.35 24.15
C ALA A 49 3.95 19.14 23.45
N SER A 50 2.87 19.48 24.17
CA SER A 50 1.73 20.22 23.62
C SER A 50 2.13 21.62 23.17
N GLU A 51 2.97 22.33 23.93
CA GLU A 51 3.49 23.64 23.53
C GLU A 51 4.22 23.57 22.19
N THR A 52 5.08 22.56 22.01
CA THR A 52 5.79 22.36 20.74
C THR A 52 4.84 21.96 19.61
N VAL A 53 3.89 21.06 19.88
CA VAL A 53 2.92 20.58 18.89
C VAL A 53 2.01 21.70 18.40
N LEU A 54 1.55 22.59 19.28
CA LEU A 54 0.64 23.70 18.96
C LEU A 54 1.33 24.87 18.25
N THR A 55 2.63 25.08 18.50
CA THR A 55 3.42 26.14 17.86
C THR A 55 4.00 25.75 16.50
N ASN A 56 3.88 24.47 16.11
CA ASN A 56 4.39 23.94 14.84
C ASN A 56 3.24 23.46 13.96
N SER A 57 3.46 23.40 12.63
CA SER A 57 2.47 22.81 11.73
C SER A 57 2.20 21.34 12.10
N PRO A 58 0.94 20.86 12.00
CA PRO A 58 0.59 19.48 12.36
C PRO A 58 1.44 18.44 11.64
N CYS A 59 1.74 17.31 12.30
CA CYS A 59 2.37 16.17 11.63
C CYS A 59 1.32 15.46 10.76
N THR A 60 1.58 15.33 9.46
CA THR A 60 0.63 14.81 8.48
C THR A 60 1.23 13.66 7.68
N GLU A 61 0.37 12.88 7.03
CA GLU A 61 0.77 11.83 6.10
C GLU A 61 1.45 12.35 4.82
N LYS A 62 1.19 13.62 4.48
CA LYS A 62 1.71 14.28 3.29
C LYS A 62 3.09 14.87 3.55
N GLU A 63 3.88 14.93 2.48
CA GLU A 63 5.16 15.61 2.51
C GLU A 63 4.97 17.10 2.81
N ALA A 64 5.70 17.62 3.80
CA ALA A 64 5.57 19.00 4.27
C ALA A 64 6.90 19.74 4.19
N TYR A 65 6.83 21.05 4.01
CA TYR A 65 7.94 21.97 4.28
C TYR A 65 8.00 22.27 5.77
N ARG A 66 9.21 22.30 6.35
CA ARG A 66 9.46 22.77 7.73
C ARG A 66 10.84 23.38 7.81
N ASP A 67 10.97 24.43 8.62
CA ASP A 67 12.25 25.10 8.87
C ASP A 67 13.20 24.23 9.71
N THR A 68 12.64 23.38 10.59
CA THR A 68 13.40 22.50 11.47
C THR A 68 12.99 21.05 11.29
N TRP A 69 13.99 20.20 11.05
CA TRP A 69 13.87 18.75 11.07
C TRP A 69 14.94 18.16 12.00
N TYR A 70 14.62 17.02 12.61
CA TYR A 70 15.53 16.24 13.43
C TYR A 70 15.94 14.95 12.72
N THR A 71 17.13 14.48 13.00
CA THR A 71 17.70 13.22 12.50
C THR A 71 18.53 12.54 13.60
N LEU A 72 19.03 11.33 13.37
CA LEU A 72 19.93 10.66 14.31
C LEU A 72 21.34 11.28 14.29
N THR A 73 22.02 11.28 15.43
CA THR A 73 23.43 11.66 15.53
C THR A 73 24.35 10.62 14.86
N GLY A 74 25.62 11.00 14.63
CA GLY A 74 26.66 10.06 14.20
C GLY A 74 26.75 9.81 12.70
N GLY A 75 26.16 10.68 11.87
CA GLY A 75 26.31 10.67 10.41
C GLY A 75 25.69 9.46 9.70
N ASN A 76 25.81 9.46 8.37
CA ASN A 76 25.32 8.40 7.46
C ASN A 76 23.83 8.06 7.63
N VAL A 77 23.03 9.02 8.06
CA VAL A 77 21.58 8.85 8.12
C VAL A 77 21.00 9.16 6.74
N PRO A 78 20.17 8.27 6.17
CA PRO A 78 19.56 8.49 4.88
C PRO A 78 18.74 9.79 4.86
N GLU A 79 18.71 10.44 3.71
CA GLU A 79 18.14 11.79 3.61
C GLU A 79 16.63 11.78 3.86
N GLY A 80 15.94 10.70 3.47
CA GLY A 80 14.51 10.55 3.72
C GLY A 80 14.14 10.38 5.20
N PHE A 81 15.10 10.07 6.08
CA PHE A 81 14.83 9.99 7.51
C PHE A 81 14.80 11.39 8.15
N LYS A 82 13.60 11.87 8.49
CA LYS A 82 13.36 13.19 9.07
C LYS A 82 12.25 13.13 10.10
N ILE A 83 12.50 13.71 11.28
CA ILE A 83 11.53 13.79 12.37
C ILE A 83 11.11 15.24 12.54
N CYS A 84 9.80 15.51 12.51
CA CYS A 84 9.28 16.85 12.71
C CYS A 84 9.37 17.27 14.19
N PRO A 85 9.35 18.57 14.51
CA PRO A 85 9.45 19.06 15.88
C PRO A 85 8.36 18.50 16.82
N ALA A 86 7.13 18.38 16.31
CA ALA A 86 6.01 17.81 17.06
C ALA A 86 6.27 16.35 17.47
N CYS A 87 6.68 15.48 16.54
CA CYS A 87 7.03 14.10 16.85
C CYS A 87 8.28 14.01 17.74
N TYR A 88 9.27 14.88 17.53
CA TYR A 88 10.47 14.94 18.36
C TYR A 88 10.11 15.22 19.84
N ALA A 89 9.32 16.27 20.09
CA ALA A 89 8.90 16.64 21.44
C ALA A 89 8.01 15.58 22.12
N ALA A 90 7.19 14.86 21.35
CA ALA A 90 6.29 13.83 21.90
C ALA A 90 6.95 12.46 22.10
N TRP A 91 7.92 12.07 21.27
CA TRP A 91 8.52 10.73 21.29
C TRP A 91 9.92 10.69 21.90
N VAL A 92 10.75 11.70 21.62
CA VAL A 92 12.20 11.67 21.93
C VAL A 92 12.47 12.28 23.29
N VAL A 93 11.99 13.52 23.50
CA VAL A 93 12.23 14.30 24.72
C VAL A 93 11.76 13.57 26.00
N PRO A 94 10.54 13.00 26.06
CA PRO A 94 10.03 12.41 27.31
C PRO A 94 10.86 11.21 27.78
N LEU A 95 11.50 10.52 26.85
CA LEU A 95 12.34 9.36 27.13
C LEU A 95 13.83 9.72 27.27
N LYS A 96 14.17 11.01 27.28
CA LYS A 96 15.54 11.53 27.41
C LYS A 96 16.48 10.94 26.35
N LEU A 97 15.94 10.78 25.13
CA LEU A 97 16.66 10.23 23.99
C LEU A 97 17.36 11.30 23.16
N ASP A 98 17.25 12.58 23.54
CA ASP A 98 17.78 13.74 22.80
C ASP A 98 19.23 13.60 22.38
N ARG A 99 20.09 13.05 23.24
CA ARG A 99 21.51 12.79 22.95
C ARG A 99 21.77 11.94 21.70
N PHE A 100 20.77 11.18 21.24
CA PHE A 100 20.87 10.34 20.05
C PHE A 100 20.34 11.00 18.78
N TYR A 101 19.84 12.23 18.90
CA TYR A 101 19.28 12.99 17.80
C TYR A 101 19.95 14.37 17.71
N GLU A 102 19.87 14.96 16.53
CA GLU A 102 20.37 16.29 16.25
C GLU A 102 19.47 16.98 15.23
N THR A 103 19.53 18.31 15.18
CA THR A 103 18.90 19.06 14.10
C THR A 103 19.57 18.69 12.77
N ALA A 104 18.76 18.28 11.79
CA ALA A 104 19.23 17.95 10.46
C ALA A 104 19.81 19.21 9.80
N ARG A 105 21.08 19.13 9.38
CA ARG A 105 21.79 20.23 8.72
C ARG A 105 21.75 20.05 7.21
N GLY A 106 21.79 21.17 6.47
CA GLY A 106 21.87 21.15 5.00
C GLY A 106 20.63 20.55 4.34
N VAL A 107 19.47 20.61 4.99
CA VAL A 107 18.20 20.22 4.38
C VAL A 107 17.86 21.25 3.31
N ASP A 108 17.63 20.78 2.09
CA ASP A 108 17.18 21.63 0.99
C ASP A 108 15.82 22.27 1.35
N PRO A 109 15.72 23.61 1.39
CA PRO A 109 14.47 24.30 1.72
C PRO A 109 13.32 24.02 0.74
N THR A 110 13.60 23.52 -0.46
CA THR A 110 12.57 23.18 -1.44
C THR A 110 12.03 21.76 -1.26
N LYS A 111 12.76 20.92 -0.52
CA LYS A 111 12.45 19.51 -0.36
C LYS A 111 11.41 19.30 0.74
N ARG A 112 10.46 18.43 0.45
CA ARG A 112 9.39 18.07 1.38
C ARG A 112 9.64 16.66 1.90
N PHE A 113 9.28 16.44 3.16
CA PHE A 113 9.44 15.14 3.81
C PHE A 113 8.16 14.75 4.53
N VAL A 114 7.86 13.45 4.52
CA VAL A 114 6.95 12.84 5.50
C VAL A 114 7.76 12.58 6.77
N CYS A 115 7.19 12.87 7.93
CA CYS A 115 7.87 12.57 9.18
C CYS A 115 8.03 11.05 9.35
N SER A 116 9.25 10.58 9.63
CA SER A 116 9.53 9.14 9.79
C SER A 116 8.87 8.51 11.01
N LEU A 117 8.34 9.30 11.96
CA LEU A 117 7.53 8.80 13.08
C LEU A 117 6.02 8.87 12.82
N HIS A 118 5.59 9.39 11.68
CA HIS A 118 4.19 9.35 11.25
C HIS A 118 3.84 7.93 10.77
N SER A 119 2.63 7.46 11.06
CA SER A 119 2.18 6.09 10.76
C SER A 119 2.16 5.75 9.27
N SER A 120 2.07 6.76 8.39
CA SER A 120 2.17 6.61 6.94
C SER A 120 3.61 6.47 6.41
N SER A 121 4.62 6.67 7.25
CA SER A 121 6.02 6.52 6.84
C SER A 121 6.29 5.09 6.36
N PRO A 122 7.09 4.89 5.29
CA PRO A 122 7.52 3.57 4.89
C PRO A 122 8.13 2.81 6.08
N ARG A 123 7.73 1.54 6.25
CA ARG A 123 8.21 0.65 7.32
C ARG A 123 7.96 1.16 8.75
N TRP A 124 6.99 2.06 8.96
CA TRP A 124 6.70 2.63 10.29
C TRP A 124 6.59 1.57 11.39
N THR A 125 5.83 0.49 11.17
CA THR A 125 5.68 -0.60 12.14
C THR A 125 7.02 -1.23 12.53
N GLN A 126 7.90 -1.51 11.55
CA GLN A 126 9.22 -2.09 11.80
C GLN A 126 10.12 -1.10 12.56
N GLN A 127 10.03 0.18 12.21
CA GLN A 127 10.75 1.26 12.89
C GLN A 127 10.34 1.35 14.37
N ILE A 128 9.05 1.35 14.67
CA ILE A 128 8.54 1.42 16.05
C ILE A 128 8.95 0.17 16.85
N TYR A 129 8.90 -1.03 16.25
CA TYR A 129 9.38 -2.24 16.94
C TYR A 129 10.87 -2.15 17.28
N ARG A 130 11.72 -1.71 16.35
CA ARG A 130 13.16 -1.54 16.61
C ARG A 130 13.46 -0.44 17.61
N TRP A 131 12.64 0.61 17.62
CA TRP A 131 12.72 1.69 18.59
C TRP A 131 12.35 1.19 20.00
N SER A 132 11.26 0.43 20.14
CA SER A 132 10.86 -0.21 21.39
C SER A 132 11.93 -1.16 21.90
N GLU A 133 12.45 -2.04 21.04
CA GLU A 133 13.54 -2.97 21.37
C GLU A 133 14.78 -2.22 21.90
N ALA A 134 15.14 -1.10 21.26
CA ALA A 134 16.30 -0.30 21.70
C ALA A 134 16.07 0.37 23.06
N ILE A 135 14.84 0.76 23.39
CA ILE A 135 14.48 1.29 24.70
C ILE A 135 14.52 0.18 25.75
N GLU A 136 13.85 -0.94 25.50
CA GLU A 136 13.75 -2.07 26.42
C GLU A 136 15.11 -2.69 26.74
N THR A 137 15.98 -2.81 25.73
CA THR A 137 17.33 -3.36 25.90
C THR A 137 18.35 -2.33 26.37
N GLY A 138 18.04 -1.03 26.27
CA GLY A 138 18.99 0.06 26.48
C GLY A 138 20.09 0.18 25.42
N VAL A 139 20.00 -0.56 24.31
CA VAL A 139 21.03 -0.61 23.25
C VAL A 139 20.58 0.18 22.02
N TRP A 140 20.80 1.50 22.04
CA TRP A 140 20.36 2.41 20.97
C TRP A 140 20.97 2.11 19.58
N SER A 141 22.14 1.49 19.54
CA SER A 141 22.79 1.11 18.27
C SER A 141 21.93 0.15 17.46
N ARG A 142 21.08 -0.68 18.08
CA ARG A 142 20.14 -1.57 17.36
C ARG A 142 19.18 -0.78 16.48
N TYR A 143 18.55 0.25 17.04
CA TYR A 143 17.65 1.13 16.29
C TYR A 143 18.40 1.98 15.26
N SER A 144 19.47 2.65 15.69
CA SER A 144 20.16 3.59 14.80
C SER A 144 20.85 2.89 13.62
N ASN A 145 21.40 1.68 13.79
CA ASN A 145 21.94 0.89 12.69
C ASN A 145 20.84 0.43 11.73
N TRP A 146 19.65 0.08 12.26
CA TRP A 146 18.50 -0.25 11.44
C TRP A 146 18.05 0.95 10.60
N VAL A 147 17.92 2.14 11.18
CA VAL A 147 17.55 3.37 10.45
C VAL A 147 18.56 3.66 9.33
N ARG A 148 19.86 3.61 9.64
CA ARG A 148 20.91 3.84 8.63
C ARG A 148 20.88 2.84 7.47
N THR A 149 20.40 1.64 7.73
CA THR A 149 20.31 0.58 6.73
C THR A 149 19.02 0.68 5.90
N PHE A 150 17.89 0.97 6.54
CA PHE A 150 16.57 0.72 5.96
C PHE A 150 15.71 1.96 5.70
N ALA A 151 16.04 3.15 6.22
CA ALA A 151 15.13 4.30 6.12
C ALA A 151 14.81 4.72 4.69
N ASP A 152 15.79 4.65 3.77
CA ASP A 152 15.60 4.93 2.33
C ASP A 152 15.46 3.65 1.48
N VAL A 153 15.28 2.49 2.12
CA VAL A 153 15.12 1.21 1.42
C VAL A 153 13.63 0.87 1.35
N PRO A 154 12.98 0.99 0.19
CA PRO A 154 11.58 0.62 0.06
C PRO A 154 11.39 -0.87 0.37
N PRO A 155 10.24 -1.28 0.96
CA PRO A 155 9.92 -2.70 1.11
C PRO A 155 9.87 -3.38 -0.27
N CYS A 156 10.22 -4.66 -0.32
CA CYS A 156 10.07 -5.44 -1.53
C CYS A 156 8.60 -5.45 -1.98
N ALA A 157 8.34 -5.10 -3.23
CA ALA A 157 6.99 -5.10 -3.82
C ALA A 157 6.46 -6.50 -4.17
N GLY A 158 7.17 -7.58 -3.79
CA GLY A 158 6.79 -8.95 -4.11
C GLY A 158 6.70 -9.18 -5.62
N ASP A 159 5.53 -9.60 -6.08
CA ASP A 159 5.17 -9.81 -7.49
C ASP A 159 4.86 -8.50 -8.24
N GLY A 160 4.96 -7.35 -7.58
CA GLY A 160 4.85 -6.03 -8.18
C GLY A 160 6.12 -5.62 -8.94
N GLN A 161 5.94 -4.71 -9.91
CA GLN A 161 7.06 -4.09 -10.63
C GLN A 161 7.31 -2.68 -10.07
N ILE A 162 8.59 -2.31 -9.97
CA ILE A 162 9.03 -0.99 -9.51
C ILE A 162 9.86 -0.33 -10.62
N MET A 163 9.55 0.92 -10.95
CA MET A 163 10.31 1.76 -11.89
C MET A 163 11.30 2.66 -11.14
N ASN A 164 12.33 3.16 -11.84
CA ASN A 164 13.28 4.15 -11.31
C ASN A 164 13.89 3.74 -9.96
N ALA A 165 14.23 2.46 -9.80
CA ALA A 165 14.74 1.90 -8.55
C ALA A 165 16.18 1.43 -8.69
N LYS A 166 16.87 1.30 -7.55
CA LYS A 166 18.22 0.73 -7.48
C LYS A 166 18.12 -0.78 -7.34
N TRP A 167 18.81 -1.49 -8.22
CA TRP A 167 18.78 -2.94 -8.32
C TRP A 167 20.17 -3.57 -8.13
N TYR A 168 20.15 -4.84 -7.77
CA TYR A 168 21.28 -5.76 -7.71
C TYR A 168 20.99 -6.96 -8.61
N GLY A 169 22.01 -7.77 -8.91
CA GLY A 169 21.85 -9.00 -9.70
C GLY A 169 22.09 -8.78 -11.19
N TRP A 170 21.23 -9.32 -12.03
CA TRP A 170 21.40 -9.35 -13.49
C TRP A 170 20.18 -8.80 -14.20
N GLU A 171 20.33 -8.51 -15.49
CA GLU A 171 19.24 -8.02 -16.35
C GLU A 171 17.98 -8.91 -16.28
N ASP A 172 18.18 -10.22 -16.31
CA ASP A 172 17.12 -11.22 -16.29
C ASP A 172 16.77 -11.74 -14.88
N CYS A 173 17.49 -11.32 -13.84
CA CYS A 173 17.28 -11.72 -12.46
C CYS A 173 17.61 -10.57 -11.51
N THR A 174 16.65 -9.66 -11.38
CA THR A 174 16.80 -8.42 -10.61
C THR A 174 16.47 -8.63 -9.13
N ILE A 175 17.29 -8.03 -8.26
CA ILE A 175 17.16 -8.13 -6.80
C ILE A 175 16.97 -6.72 -6.23
N CYS A 176 15.85 -6.47 -5.54
CA CYS A 176 15.62 -5.16 -4.94
C CYS A 176 16.54 -4.93 -3.73
N ALA A 177 16.77 -3.67 -3.37
CA ALA A 177 17.62 -3.31 -2.23
C ALA A 177 17.19 -3.99 -0.92
N ASP A 178 15.88 -4.17 -0.68
CA ASP A 178 15.37 -4.86 0.50
C ASP A 178 15.82 -6.33 0.58
N CYS A 179 15.56 -7.11 -0.48
CA CYS A 179 15.96 -8.51 -0.51
C CYS A 179 17.48 -8.68 -0.55
N TRP A 180 18.21 -7.75 -1.18
CA TRP A 180 19.66 -7.76 -1.13
C TRP A 180 20.18 -7.65 0.31
N ILE A 181 19.67 -6.66 1.05
CA ILE A 181 20.13 -6.33 2.41
C ILE A 181 19.65 -7.35 3.44
N THR A 182 18.42 -7.85 3.32
CA THR A 182 17.80 -8.75 4.31
C THR A 182 18.17 -10.22 4.10
N PHE A 183 18.61 -10.60 2.90
CA PHE A 183 18.88 -11.98 2.57
C PHE A 183 20.17 -12.13 1.75
N CYS A 184 20.22 -11.63 0.52
CA CYS A 184 21.25 -12.06 -0.44
C CYS A 184 22.68 -11.80 0.02
N LYS A 185 22.95 -10.62 0.59
CA LYS A 185 24.31 -10.22 1.00
C LYS A 185 24.90 -11.13 2.09
N ASP A 186 24.04 -11.67 2.97
CA ASP A 186 24.43 -12.43 4.16
C ASP A 186 24.10 -13.93 4.01
N ALA A 187 23.41 -14.32 2.93
CA ALA A 187 22.99 -15.71 2.70
C ALA A 187 24.19 -16.67 2.51
N HIS A 188 25.32 -16.17 2.03
CA HIS A 188 26.54 -16.95 1.84
C HIS A 188 27.79 -16.07 1.84
N PRO A 189 28.94 -16.51 2.37
CA PRO A 189 30.18 -15.72 2.35
C PRO A 189 30.63 -15.30 0.93
N ALA A 190 30.35 -16.14 -0.06
CA ALA A 190 30.68 -15.88 -1.48
C ALA A 190 29.63 -15.00 -2.20
N ALA A 191 28.56 -14.54 -1.53
CA ALA A 191 27.53 -13.72 -2.15
C ALA A 191 28.09 -12.40 -2.69
N ALA A 192 29.09 -11.82 -2.03
CA ALA A 192 29.75 -10.59 -2.45
C ALA A 192 30.67 -10.78 -3.67
N SER A 193 31.11 -12.00 -3.95
CA SER A 193 32.05 -12.32 -5.04
C SER A 193 31.36 -12.79 -6.32
N LEU A 194 30.05 -13.04 -6.30
CA LEU A 194 29.28 -13.39 -7.48
C LEU A 194 29.28 -12.20 -8.48
N PRO A 195 29.72 -12.40 -9.73
CA PRO A 195 29.66 -11.36 -10.75
C PRO A 195 28.22 -10.97 -11.04
N MET A 196 27.90 -9.69 -10.92
CA MET A 196 26.56 -9.14 -11.15
C MET A 196 26.64 -7.98 -12.13
N ASP A 197 25.65 -7.85 -13.02
CA ASP A 197 25.52 -6.69 -13.93
C ASP A 197 25.18 -5.44 -13.13
N TYR A 198 24.35 -5.62 -12.09
CA TYR A 198 23.85 -4.56 -11.23
C TYR A 198 24.40 -4.69 -9.81
N HIS A 199 25.00 -3.61 -9.34
CA HIS A 199 25.39 -3.47 -7.94
C HIS A 199 24.97 -2.09 -7.41
N LYS A 200 23.75 -2.02 -6.89
CA LYS A 200 23.10 -0.76 -6.47
C LYS A 200 22.92 0.23 -7.64
N GLN A 201 22.68 -0.28 -8.83
CA GLN A 201 22.54 0.53 -10.05
C GLN A 201 21.11 1.00 -10.23
N LEU A 202 20.92 2.27 -10.60
CA LEU A 202 19.60 2.82 -10.94
C LEU A 202 19.15 2.27 -12.31
N VAL A 203 18.00 1.60 -12.34
CA VAL A 203 17.36 1.12 -13.56
C VAL A 203 16.03 1.86 -13.72
N PRO A 204 15.83 2.64 -14.80
CA PRO A 204 14.58 3.37 -15.03
C PRO A 204 13.38 2.46 -15.29
N ASP A 205 13.59 1.36 -16.01
CA ASP A 205 12.54 0.45 -16.43
C ASP A 205 11.88 -0.28 -15.26
N ALA A 206 10.63 -0.69 -15.48
CA ALA A 206 9.87 -1.47 -14.51
C ALA A 206 10.49 -2.88 -14.35
N ARG A 207 10.90 -3.23 -13.12
CA ARG A 207 11.47 -4.54 -12.81
C ARG A 207 10.77 -5.19 -11.61
N MET A 208 10.69 -6.51 -11.62
CA MET A 208 10.16 -7.32 -10.51
C MET A 208 11.31 -7.93 -9.73
N CYS A 209 11.22 -7.96 -8.40
CA CYS A 209 12.23 -8.66 -7.60
C CYS A 209 12.17 -10.17 -7.83
N CYS A 210 13.30 -10.84 -8.02
CA CYS A 210 13.34 -12.30 -8.07
C CYS A 210 13.37 -12.91 -6.67
N MET A 211 13.93 -12.19 -5.70
CA MET A 211 14.24 -12.71 -4.36
C MET A 211 13.08 -12.60 -3.35
N TYR A 212 11.87 -12.23 -3.75
CA TYR A 212 10.71 -12.39 -2.87
C TYR A 212 10.24 -13.84 -2.79
N SER A 213 10.53 -14.66 -3.81
CA SER A 213 10.16 -16.06 -3.88
C SER A 213 11.12 -16.94 -3.05
N PRO A 214 10.62 -17.78 -2.13
CA PRO A 214 11.43 -18.75 -1.41
C PRO A 214 12.23 -19.68 -2.34
N ARG A 215 11.63 -20.17 -3.44
CA ARG A 215 12.33 -21.03 -4.40
C ARG A 215 13.48 -20.30 -5.10
N MET A 216 13.30 -19.03 -5.47
CA MET A 216 14.38 -18.22 -6.04
C MET A 216 15.49 -17.94 -5.02
N ARG A 217 15.15 -17.78 -3.73
CA ARG A 217 16.16 -17.66 -2.66
C ARG A 217 16.98 -18.93 -2.49
N GLN A 218 16.38 -20.10 -2.62
CA GLN A 218 17.12 -21.36 -2.61
C GLN A 218 18.11 -21.41 -3.79
N LYS A 219 17.65 -21.05 -4.99
CA LYS A 219 18.51 -21.00 -6.19
C LYS A 219 19.62 -19.96 -6.08
N TRP A 220 19.39 -18.85 -5.37
CA TRP A 220 20.44 -17.89 -5.01
C TRP A 220 21.53 -18.53 -4.15
N VAL A 221 21.17 -19.31 -3.14
CA VAL A 221 22.15 -20.02 -2.29
C VAL A 221 22.93 -21.04 -3.10
N GLU A 222 22.26 -21.82 -3.96
CA GLU A 222 22.91 -22.77 -4.87
C GLU A 222 23.91 -22.06 -5.80
N ALA A 223 23.52 -20.91 -6.36
CA ALA A 223 24.41 -20.08 -7.19
C ALA A 223 25.63 -19.58 -6.41
N CYS A 224 25.44 -19.15 -5.15
CA CYS A 224 26.54 -18.73 -4.29
C CYS A 224 27.51 -19.87 -3.97
N GLN A 225 27.02 -21.11 -3.83
CA GLN A 225 27.84 -22.29 -3.58
C GLN A 225 28.62 -22.73 -4.82
N ALA A 226 27.98 -22.66 -5.99
CA ALA A 226 28.61 -22.97 -7.27
C ALA A 226 29.58 -21.88 -7.75
N GLY A 227 29.42 -20.64 -7.28
CA GLY A 227 30.14 -19.48 -7.81
C GLY A 227 29.66 -19.05 -9.19
N ASP A 228 28.50 -19.55 -9.64
CA ASP A 228 27.90 -19.28 -10.94
C ASP A 228 26.39 -19.08 -10.80
N ALA A 229 25.86 -18.08 -11.50
CA ALA A 229 24.44 -17.72 -11.47
C ALA A 229 23.64 -18.23 -12.69
N GLY A 230 24.26 -19.00 -13.59
CA GLY A 230 23.63 -19.47 -14.83
C GLY A 230 22.26 -20.11 -14.62
N ASP A 231 22.17 -21.10 -13.72
CA ASP A 231 20.90 -21.80 -13.43
C ASP A 231 19.84 -20.89 -12.79
N LEU A 232 20.25 -19.97 -11.92
CA LEU A 232 19.37 -19.00 -11.30
C LEU A 232 18.76 -18.06 -12.35
N ILE A 233 19.59 -17.55 -13.26
CA ILE A 233 19.17 -16.66 -14.34
C ILE A 233 18.25 -17.40 -15.32
N ALA A 234 18.59 -18.64 -15.70
CA ALA A 234 17.78 -19.46 -16.58
C ALA A 234 16.38 -19.74 -15.99
N LEU A 235 16.30 -20.05 -14.69
CA LEU A 235 15.03 -20.21 -14.00
C LEU A 235 14.25 -18.88 -13.95
N SER A 236 14.93 -17.77 -13.68
CA SER A 236 14.33 -16.44 -13.64
C SER A 236 13.67 -16.06 -14.97
N ARG A 237 14.32 -16.32 -16.11
CA ARG A 237 13.76 -16.09 -17.45
C ARG A 237 12.46 -16.87 -17.67
N THR A 238 12.47 -18.16 -17.35
CA THR A 238 11.28 -19.01 -17.44
C THR A 238 10.16 -18.47 -16.54
N ARG A 239 10.52 -18.06 -15.31
CA ARG A 239 9.59 -17.50 -14.33
C ARG A 239 8.94 -16.20 -14.80
N ILE A 240 9.67 -15.31 -15.46
CA ILE A 240 9.12 -14.07 -16.03
C ILE A 240 8.10 -14.38 -17.14
N GLN A 241 8.35 -15.38 -17.99
CA GLN A 241 7.39 -15.80 -19.02
C GLN A 241 6.09 -16.32 -18.39
N VAL A 242 6.21 -17.18 -17.36
CA VAL A 242 5.04 -17.71 -16.64
C VAL A 242 4.31 -16.59 -15.88
N TYR A 243 5.02 -15.61 -15.33
CA TYR A 243 4.42 -14.46 -14.65
C TYR A 243 3.46 -13.68 -15.57
N VAL A 244 3.88 -13.41 -16.81
CA VAL A 244 3.04 -12.70 -17.79
C VAL A 244 1.78 -13.51 -18.13
N GLN A 245 1.91 -14.84 -18.24
CA GLN A 245 0.78 -15.73 -18.54
C GLN A 245 -0.17 -15.95 -17.34
N THR A 246 0.33 -15.75 -16.12
CA THR A 246 -0.42 -16.06 -14.88
C THR A 246 -0.79 -14.80 -14.09
N VAL A 247 0.17 -14.15 -13.43
CA VAL A 247 -0.08 -13.04 -12.49
C VAL A 247 -0.73 -11.84 -13.17
N VAL A 248 -0.26 -11.46 -14.37
CA VAL A 248 -0.85 -10.35 -15.13
C VAL A 248 -2.30 -10.69 -15.50
N GLU A 249 -2.55 -11.92 -15.95
CA GLU A 249 -3.89 -12.38 -16.30
C GLU A 249 -4.81 -12.49 -15.09
N ILE A 250 -4.31 -12.95 -13.93
CA ILE A 250 -5.05 -12.97 -12.66
C ILE A 250 -5.50 -11.54 -12.29
N ARG A 251 -4.62 -10.54 -12.42
CA ARG A 251 -4.97 -9.14 -12.13
C ARG A 251 -6.07 -8.64 -13.06
N ARG A 252 -5.99 -8.98 -14.35
CA ARG A 252 -7.04 -8.66 -15.34
C ARG A 252 -8.37 -9.34 -14.99
N LEU A 253 -8.35 -10.65 -14.71
CA LEU A 253 -9.55 -11.42 -14.37
C LEU A 253 -10.21 -10.94 -13.08
N ARG A 254 -9.46 -10.47 -12.08
CA ARG A 254 -10.02 -9.86 -10.87
C ARG A 254 -10.85 -8.61 -11.19
N GLN A 255 -10.38 -7.77 -12.12
CA GLN A 255 -11.14 -6.60 -12.58
C GLN A 255 -12.41 -7.02 -13.33
N VAL A 256 -12.31 -8.03 -14.20
CA VAL A 256 -13.47 -8.60 -14.91
C VAL A 256 -14.51 -9.15 -13.92
N HIS A 257 -14.07 -9.92 -12.93
CA HIS A 257 -14.92 -10.47 -11.89
C HIS A 257 -15.64 -9.38 -11.10
N GLN A 258 -14.94 -8.32 -10.71
CA GLN A 258 -15.55 -7.16 -10.04
C GLN A 258 -16.63 -6.50 -10.91
N MET A 259 -16.36 -6.34 -12.21
CA MET A 259 -17.34 -5.78 -13.16
C MET A 259 -18.57 -6.70 -13.33
N GLN A 260 -18.37 -8.02 -13.42
CA GLN A 260 -19.46 -9.00 -13.50
C GLN A 260 -20.34 -8.97 -12.25
N LEU A 261 -19.75 -8.86 -11.06
CA LEU A 261 -20.51 -8.70 -9.81
C LEU A 261 -21.34 -7.42 -9.79
N LEU A 262 -20.77 -6.31 -10.26
CA LEU A 262 -21.50 -5.04 -10.33
C LEU A 262 -22.64 -5.10 -11.35
N GLN A 263 -22.42 -5.68 -12.52
CA GLN A 263 -23.46 -5.88 -13.53
C GLN A 263 -24.57 -6.80 -13.04
N SER A 264 -24.22 -7.90 -12.37
CA SER A 264 -25.19 -8.81 -11.75
C SER A 264 -26.05 -8.09 -10.70
N GLN A 265 -25.46 -7.26 -9.84
CA GLN A 265 -26.22 -6.49 -8.86
C GLN A 265 -27.13 -5.44 -9.51
N ASN A 266 -26.66 -4.78 -10.57
CA ASN A 266 -27.48 -3.85 -11.33
C ASN A 266 -28.68 -4.56 -11.98
N ALA A 267 -28.46 -5.69 -12.66
CA ALA A 267 -29.54 -6.50 -13.23
C ALA A 267 -30.55 -6.95 -12.17
N GLY A 268 -30.08 -7.39 -11.00
CA GLY A 268 -30.97 -7.71 -9.87
C GLY A 268 -31.81 -6.52 -9.39
N THR A 269 -31.21 -5.33 -9.30
CA THR A 269 -31.92 -4.10 -8.93
C THR A 269 -32.96 -3.70 -9.97
N GLN A 270 -32.63 -3.84 -11.25
CA GLN A 270 -33.58 -3.59 -12.34
C GLN A 270 -34.73 -4.58 -12.32
N SER A 271 -34.47 -5.88 -12.11
CA SER A 271 -35.53 -6.88 -11.97
C SER A 271 -36.52 -6.50 -10.87
N LEU A 272 -36.02 -6.14 -9.68
CA LEU A 272 -36.88 -5.73 -8.57
C LEU A 272 -37.66 -4.44 -8.88
N SER A 273 -37.04 -3.48 -9.57
CA SER A 273 -37.71 -2.25 -10.01
C SER A 273 -38.89 -2.57 -10.92
N TRP A 274 -38.66 -3.37 -11.97
CA TRP A 274 -39.71 -3.78 -12.91
C TRP A 274 -40.77 -4.66 -12.27
N ALA A 275 -40.41 -5.53 -11.32
CA ALA A 275 -41.36 -6.31 -10.54
C ALA A 275 -42.32 -5.42 -9.72
N ASN A 276 -41.84 -4.31 -9.18
CA ASN A 276 -42.70 -3.36 -8.45
C ASN A 276 -43.65 -2.60 -9.40
N ILE A 277 -43.19 -2.26 -10.60
CA ILE A 277 -44.04 -1.63 -11.63
C ILE A 277 -45.11 -2.62 -12.10
N GLU A 278 -44.75 -3.88 -12.34
CA GLU A 278 -45.70 -4.95 -12.66
C GLU A 278 -46.80 -5.07 -11.59
N ARG A 279 -46.42 -5.15 -10.31
CA ARG A 279 -47.40 -5.23 -9.21
C ARG A 279 -48.40 -4.09 -9.24
N THR A 280 -47.96 -2.89 -9.60
CA THR A 280 -48.83 -1.72 -9.74
C THR A 280 -49.74 -1.85 -10.97
N ARG A 281 -49.21 -2.33 -12.10
CA ARG A 281 -50.00 -2.52 -13.33
C ARG A 281 -51.08 -3.59 -13.18
N LEU A 282 -50.78 -4.69 -12.48
CA LEU A 282 -51.77 -5.74 -12.19
C LEU A 282 -52.98 -5.23 -11.40
N LEU A 283 -52.83 -4.16 -10.61
CA LEU A 283 -53.94 -3.52 -9.88
C LEU A 283 -54.81 -2.61 -10.77
N VAL A 284 -54.24 -2.03 -11.83
CA VAL A 284 -54.95 -1.14 -12.77
C VAL A 284 -55.63 -1.92 -13.90
N GLY A 285 -55.13 -3.11 -14.21
CA GLY A 285 -55.64 -3.98 -15.26
C GLY A 285 -54.56 -4.33 -16.29
N THR A 286 -54.76 -5.44 -16.99
CA THR A 286 -53.85 -5.92 -18.05
C THR A 286 -54.45 -5.70 -19.44
N ASP A 287 -53.61 -5.71 -20.47
CA ASP A 287 -54.02 -5.55 -21.87
C ASP A 287 -54.62 -6.82 -22.49
N GLY A 288 -54.72 -7.91 -21.71
CA GLY A 288 -55.30 -9.18 -22.13
C GLY A 288 -54.36 -10.07 -22.97
N TYR A 289 -53.12 -9.63 -23.23
CA TYR A 289 -52.12 -10.40 -23.96
C TYR A 289 -51.05 -10.97 -23.02
N GLN A 290 -50.44 -12.09 -23.41
CA GLN A 290 -49.27 -12.62 -22.74
C GLN A 290 -47.99 -12.05 -23.35
N HIS A 291 -47.06 -11.64 -22.49
CA HIS A 291 -45.80 -11.02 -22.85
C HIS A 291 -44.64 -11.94 -22.48
N GLY A 292 -43.67 -12.14 -23.37
CA GLY A 292 -42.50 -12.98 -23.10
C GLY A 292 -42.11 -13.87 -24.29
N ASN A 293 -41.40 -14.96 -23.99
CA ASN A 293 -40.97 -15.94 -24.98
C ASN A 293 -40.76 -17.32 -24.31
N SER A 294 -40.39 -18.34 -25.10
CA SER A 294 -40.17 -19.70 -24.62
C SER A 294 -39.02 -19.84 -23.61
N THR A 295 -38.10 -18.88 -23.55
CA THR A 295 -36.96 -18.87 -22.61
C THR A 295 -37.30 -18.18 -21.29
N LEU A 296 -38.08 -17.10 -21.33
CA LEU A 296 -38.47 -16.28 -20.17
C LEU A 296 -39.77 -16.74 -19.49
N GLY A 297 -40.57 -17.54 -20.19
CA GLY A 297 -41.97 -17.78 -19.84
C GLY A 297 -42.90 -16.66 -20.33
N TRP A 298 -44.20 -16.92 -20.21
CA TRP A 298 -45.27 -15.98 -20.57
C TRP A 298 -45.81 -15.28 -19.33
N HIS A 299 -45.86 -13.96 -19.37
CA HIS A 299 -46.24 -13.08 -18.26
C HIS A 299 -47.49 -12.28 -18.62
N ALA A 300 -48.28 -11.90 -17.61
CA ALA A 300 -49.52 -11.14 -17.82
C ALA A 300 -49.28 -9.66 -18.17
N THR A 301 -48.05 -9.16 -18.00
CA THR A 301 -47.67 -7.77 -18.30
C THR A 301 -46.29 -7.72 -18.97
N SER A 302 -46.04 -6.68 -19.76
CA SER A 302 -44.73 -6.40 -20.36
C SER A 302 -43.64 -6.13 -19.32
N GLU A 303 -44.02 -5.54 -18.18
CA GLU A 303 -43.14 -5.24 -17.05
C GLU A 303 -42.68 -6.52 -16.36
N GLY A 304 -43.58 -7.51 -16.20
CA GLY A 304 -43.23 -8.83 -15.67
C GLY A 304 -42.25 -9.57 -16.57
N ALA A 305 -42.47 -9.55 -17.89
CA ALA A 305 -41.54 -10.11 -18.85
C ALA A 305 -40.16 -9.41 -18.80
N THR A 306 -40.14 -8.08 -18.63
CA THR A 306 -38.90 -7.29 -18.49
C THR A 306 -38.17 -7.61 -17.17
N SER A 307 -38.91 -7.73 -16.06
CA SER A 307 -38.38 -8.14 -14.76
C SER A 307 -37.72 -9.53 -14.84
N ALA A 308 -38.40 -10.48 -15.47
CA ALA A 308 -37.89 -11.84 -15.68
C ALA A 308 -36.63 -11.88 -16.57
N ALA A 309 -36.54 -11.02 -17.58
CA ALA A 309 -35.36 -10.88 -18.42
C ALA A 309 -34.13 -10.42 -17.62
N TYR A 310 -34.28 -9.39 -16.78
CA TYR A 310 -33.21 -8.94 -15.90
C TYR A 310 -32.82 -9.98 -14.84
N MET A 311 -33.78 -10.77 -14.34
CA MET A 311 -33.50 -11.88 -13.42
C MET A 311 -32.66 -12.97 -14.10
N GLN A 312 -32.98 -13.32 -15.35
CA GLN A 312 -32.19 -14.28 -16.13
C GLN A 312 -30.78 -13.75 -16.40
N GLU A 313 -30.67 -12.47 -16.78
CA GLU A 313 -29.38 -11.80 -16.98
C GLU A 313 -28.52 -11.82 -15.71
N MET A 314 -29.11 -11.50 -14.55
CA MET A 314 -28.45 -11.60 -13.25
C MET A 314 -27.87 -13.00 -13.02
N ASN A 315 -28.67 -14.06 -13.21
CA ASN A 315 -28.23 -15.43 -13.01
C ASN A 315 -27.10 -15.84 -13.98
N SER A 316 -27.17 -15.40 -15.24
CA SER A 316 -26.11 -15.64 -16.23
C SER A 316 -24.80 -14.97 -15.83
N LEU A 317 -24.84 -13.70 -15.44
CA LEU A 317 -23.67 -12.93 -15.00
C LEU A 317 -23.06 -13.51 -13.72
N ALA A 318 -23.88 -13.95 -12.78
CA ALA A 318 -23.43 -14.65 -11.58
C ALA A 318 -22.69 -15.96 -11.94
N SER A 319 -23.20 -16.75 -12.89
CA SER A 319 -22.53 -17.97 -13.35
C SER A 319 -21.18 -17.68 -14.04
N GLN A 320 -21.11 -16.65 -14.89
CA GLN A 320 -19.86 -16.21 -15.51
C GLN A 320 -18.82 -15.73 -14.48
N SER A 321 -19.30 -15.04 -13.45
CA SER A 321 -18.50 -14.59 -12.31
C SER A 321 -17.82 -15.75 -11.58
N TRP A 322 -18.55 -16.85 -11.36
CA TRP A 322 -17.99 -18.10 -10.82
C TRP A 322 -16.95 -18.74 -11.74
N GLY A 323 -17.23 -18.81 -13.05
CA GLY A 323 -16.26 -19.32 -14.02
C GLY A 323 -14.94 -18.55 -14.02
N THR A 324 -15.02 -17.23 -13.87
CA THR A 324 -13.85 -16.34 -13.78
C THR A 324 -13.01 -16.63 -12.51
N LEU A 325 -13.65 -16.92 -11.38
CA LEU A 325 -12.95 -17.30 -10.14
C LEU A 325 -12.18 -18.62 -10.28
N ILE A 326 -12.79 -19.63 -10.91
CA ILE A 326 -12.11 -20.92 -11.17
C ILE A 326 -10.88 -20.71 -12.06
N GLN A 327 -11.00 -19.86 -13.08
CA GLN A 327 -9.85 -19.52 -13.94
C GLN A 327 -8.73 -18.83 -13.14
N ILE A 328 -9.08 -17.89 -12.26
CA ILE A 328 -8.11 -17.23 -11.36
C ILE A 328 -7.39 -18.28 -10.51
N GLU A 329 -8.12 -19.20 -9.88
CA GLU A 329 -7.53 -20.23 -9.02
C GLU A 329 -6.56 -21.14 -9.79
N ASN A 330 -6.94 -21.57 -11.01
CA ASN A 330 -6.08 -22.38 -11.86
C ASN A 330 -4.75 -21.66 -12.18
N LEU A 331 -4.81 -20.38 -12.54
CA LEU A 331 -3.61 -19.58 -12.82
C LEU A 331 -2.77 -19.37 -11.54
N GLN A 332 -3.40 -19.20 -10.39
CA GLN A 332 -2.69 -19.08 -9.10
C GLN A 332 -1.93 -20.36 -8.78
N ASN A 333 -2.52 -21.53 -9.02
CA ASN A 333 -1.86 -22.81 -8.80
C ASN A 333 -0.69 -23.04 -9.77
N GLN A 334 -0.79 -22.56 -11.01
CA GLN A 334 0.34 -22.56 -11.94
C GLN A 334 1.48 -21.64 -11.45
N TRP A 335 1.15 -20.43 -10.97
CA TRP A 335 2.13 -19.49 -10.45
C TRP A 335 2.86 -20.00 -9.20
N LYS A 336 2.14 -20.64 -8.27
CA LYS A 336 2.71 -21.24 -7.05
C LYS A 336 3.85 -22.22 -7.32
N MET A 337 3.89 -22.86 -8.49
CA MET A 337 5.00 -23.73 -8.85
C MET A 337 6.33 -22.96 -9.00
N PHE A 338 6.29 -21.64 -9.20
CA PHE A 338 7.44 -20.76 -9.44
C PHE A 338 7.68 -19.74 -8.30
N GLU A 339 6.91 -19.83 -7.22
CA GLU A 339 7.20 -19.15 -5.93
C GLU A 339 8.09 -20.03 -5.05
#